data_AF-A0A172Q3G9-F1
#
_entry.id   AF-A0A172Q3G9-F1
#
_cell.length_a   1.000
_cell.length_b   1.000
_cell.length_c   1.000
_cell.angle_alpha   90.00
_cell.angle_beta   90.00
_cell.angle_gamma   90.00
#
_symmetry.space_group_name_H-M   'P 1'
#
loop_
_entity.id
_entity.type
_entity.pdbx_description
1 polymer ?
#
loop_
_entity_poly.entity_id
_entity_poly.type
_entity_poly.pdbx_seq_one_letter_code
_entity_poly.pdbx_strand_id
1 'polypeptide(L)'
;ETEMLLKTTEYLDHFARFKRKENVEAVERLLSAHKELAKFERAQLGSLCCDTAEEAKTLIPSLQDKIGDDELQELLDEITKL
;
A
#
# COMPACT_ATOMS: atom_id res chain seq x y z
N GLU A 1 23.79 10.99 -13.93
CA GLU A 1 22.64 11.08 -13.02
C GLU A 1 23.09 11.66 -11.69
N THR A 2 22.18 12.26 -10.91
CA THR A 2 22.51 12.74 -9.56
C THR A 2 22.62 11.56 -8.60
N GLU A 3 23.53 11.62 -7.63
CA GLU A 3 23.72 10.56 -6.61
C GLU A 3 22.40 10.21 -5.89
N MET A 4 21.55 11.22 -5.65
CA MET A 4 20.20 11.06 -5.08
C MET A 4 19.31 10.17 -5.93
N LEU A 5 19.31 10.32 -7.26
CA LEU A 5 18.48 9.53 -8.16
C LEU A 5 18.91 8.06 -8.17
N LEU A 6 20.23 7.82 -8.17
CA LEU A 6 20.78 6.47 -8.10
C LEU A 6 20.35 5.76 -6.81
N LYS A 7 20.57 6.39 -5.65
CA LYS A 7 20.15 5.84 -4.35
C LYS A 7 18.65 5.60 -4.26
N THR A 8 17.84 6.50 -4.84
CA THR A 8 16.37 6.34 -4.86
C THR A 8 15.98 5.15 -5.74
N THR A 9 16.60 4.99 -6.89
CA THR A 9 16.32 3.88 -7.81
C THR A 9 16.71 2.53 -7.18
N GLU A 10 17.89 2.45 -6.55
CA GLU A 10 18.34 1.27 -5.82
C GLU A 10 17.39 0.91 -4.66
N TYR A 11 16.95 1.91 -3.90
CA TYR A 11 15.96 1.72 -2.84
C TYR A 11 14.65 1.16 -3.40
N LEU A 12 14.12 1.76 -4.47
CA LEU A 12 12.86 1.32 -5.07
C LEU A 12 12.97 -0.10 -5.65
N ASP A 13 14.08 -0.48 -6.30
CA ASP A 13 14.24 -1.84 -6.81
C ASP A 13 14.35 -2.89 -5.70
N HIS A 14 14.94 -2.52 -4.56
CA HIS A 14 15.05 -3.42 -3.40
C HIS A 14 13.71 -3.60 -2.66
N PHE A 15 12.98 -2.50 -2.42
CA PHE A 15 11.79 -2.50 -1.56
C PHE A 15 10.45 -2.58 -2.31
N ALA A 16 10.42 -2.46 -3.63
CA ALA A 16 9.18 -2.61 -4.39
C ALA A 16 8.62 -4.03 -4.27
N ARG A 17 7.45 -4.16 -3.61
CA ARG A 17 6.70 -5.42 -3.52
C ARG A 17 6.15 -5.85 -4.88
N PHE A 18 5.60 -4.91 -5.65
CA PHE A 18 4.99 -5.17 -6.95
C PHE A 18 5.93 -4.77 -8.09
N LYS A 19 6.64 -5.75 -8.68
CA LYS A 19 7.60 -5.50 -9.79
C LYS A 19 6.96 -5.49 -11.17
N ARG A 20 5.78 -6.10 -11.32
CA ARG A 20 5.06 -6.18 -12.59
C ARG A 20 4.04 -5.05 -12.71
N LYS A 21 4.04 -4.34 -13.84
CA LYS A 21 3.11 -3.23 -14.13
C LYS A 21 1.65 -3.64 -13.92
N GLU A 22 1.29 -4.84 -14.35
CA GLU A 22 -0.06 -5.39 -14.21
C GLU A 22 -0.51 -5.48 -12.73
N ASN A 23 0.40 -5.88 -11.84
CA ASN A 23 0.12 -5.99 -10.41
C ASN A 23 0.01 -4.60 -9.77
N VAL A 24 0.88 -3.65 -10.16
CA VAL A 24 0.80 -2.26 -9.72
C VAL A 24 -0.56 -1.64 -10.09
N GLU A 25 -1.00 -1.82 -11.34
CA GLU A 25 -2.29 -1.31 -11.80
C GLU A 25 -3.47 -2.00 -11.10
N ALA A 26 -3.35 -3.28 -10.76
CA ALA A 26 -4.37 -4.00 -10.00
C ALA A 26 -4.49 -3.48 -8.56
N VAL A 27 -3.36 -3.28 -7.86
CA VAL A 27 -3.32 -2.70 -6.52
C VAL A 27 -3.86 -1.26 -6.53
N GLU A 28 -3.50 -0.45 -7.53
CA GLU A 28 -4.01 0.92 -7.66
C GLU A 28 -5.53 0.93 -7.85
N ARG A 29 -6.08 0.06 -8.73
CA ARG A 29 -7.52 -0.06 -8.92
C ARG A 29 -8.23 -0.45 -7.63
N LEU A 30 -7.73 -1.47 -6.94
CA LEU A 30 -8.28 -1.97 -5.69
C LEU A 30 -8.32 -0.86 -4.62
N LEU A 31 -7.20 -0.19 -4.35
CA LEU A 31 -7.12 0.90 -3.39
C LEU A 31 -7.94 2.12 -3.78
N SER A 32 -8.11 2.39 -5.08
CA SER A 32 -8.89 3.53 -5.57
C SER A 32 -10.40 3.34 -5.41
N ALA A 33 -10.88 2.10 -5.26
CA ALA A 33 -12.29 1.80 -4.98
C ALA A 33 -12.73 2.33 -3.60
N HIS A 34 -11.80 2.36 -2.65
CA HIS A 34 -11.96 2.88 -1.29
C HIS A 34 -11.84 4.41 -1.27
N LYS A 35 -12.93 5.12 -1.61
CA LYS A 35 -12.99 6.59 -1.76
C LYS A 35 -12.79 7.36 -0.46
N GLU A 36 -13.10 6.73 0.67
CA GLU A 36 -12.88 7.21 2.03
C GLU A 36 -11.40 7.34 2.40
N LEU A 37 -10.54 6.54 1.76
CA LEU A 37 -9.09 6.60 1.95
C LEU A 37 -8.48 7.78 1.18
N ALA A 38 -7.64 8.54 1.86
CA ALA A 38 -6.85 9.60 1.25
C ALA A 38 -5.75 8.99 0.37
N LYS A 39 -5.25 9.77 -0.61
CA LYS A 39 -4.14 9.34 -1.48
C LYS A 39 -2.91 8.89 -0.69
N PHE A 40 -2.62 9.56 0.44
CA PHE A 40 -1.52 9.19 1.32
C PHE A 40 -1.71 7.81 1.95
N GLU A 41 -2.91 7.49 2.45
CA GLU A 41 -3.21 6.20 3.08
C GLU A 41 -3.13 5.06 2.08
N ARG A 42 -3.64 5.27 0.86
CA ARG A 42 -3.51 4.30 -0.23
C ARG A 42 -2.05 4.03 -0.58
N ALA A 43 -1.23 5.09 -0.67
CA ALA A 43 0.20 4.94 -0.94
C ALA A 43 0.92 4.17 0.18
N GLN A 44 0.57 4.42 1.44
CA GLN A 44 1.12 3.70 2.59
C GLN A 44 0.73 2.22 2.58
N LEU A 45 -0.55 1.89 2.38
CA LEU A 45 -1.03 0.50 2.30
C LEU A 45 -0.35 -0.28 1.16
N GLY A 46 -0.21 0.35 -0.02
CA GLY A 46 0.45 -0.26 -1.17
C GLY A 46 1.98 -0.37 -1.05
N SER A 47 2.60 0.29 -0.07
CA SER A 47 4.06 0.26 0.14
C SER A 47 4.47 -0.60 1.33
N LEU A 48 3.77 -0.46 2.47
CA LEU A 48 4.06 -1.18 3.70
C LEU A 48 3.52 -2.61 3.66
N CYS A 49 2.35 -2.79 3.04
CA CYS A 49 1.70 -4.08 2.82
C CYS A 49 1.65 -4.97 4.07
N CYS A 50 1.05 -4.39 5.13
CA CYS A 50 0.85 -4.99 6.44
C CYS A 50 0.07 -6.32 6.36
N ASP A 51 0.30 -7.19 7.34
CA ASP A 51 -0.33 -8.51 7.39
C ASP A 51 -1.71 -8.45 8.09
N THR A 52 -1.89 -7.54 9.04
CA THR A 52 -3.13 -7.42 9.81
C THR A 52 -3.72 -6.01 9.81
N ALA A 53 -5.04 -5.92 9.95
CA ALA A 53 -5.74 -4.64 10.14
C ALA A 53 -5.21 -3.87 11.37
N GLU A 54 -4.86 -4.58 12.45
CA GLU A 54 -4.25 -4.00 13.66
C GLU A 54 -2.88 -3.35 13.34
N GLU A 55 -2.01 -4.05 12.60
CA GLU A 55 -0.72 -3.52 12.18
C GLU A 55 -0.91 -2.29 11.29
N ALA A 56 -1.79 -2.38 10.29
CA ALA A 56 -2.07 -1.28 9.37
C ALA A 56 -2.59 -0.03 10.10
N LYS A 57 -3.51 -0.18 11.06
CA LYS A 57 -4.02 0.93 11.88
C LYS A 57 -2.98 1.46 12.87
N THR A 58 -2.03 0.64 13.30
CA THR A 58 -0.92 1.07 14.17
C THR A 58 0.09 1.90 13.39
N LEU A 59 0.47 1.46 12.18
CA LEU A 59 1.44 2.14 11.32
C LEU A 59 0.84 3.36 10.60
N ILE A 60 -0.47 3.33 10.32
CA ILE A 60 -1.22 4.38 9.64
C ILE A 60 -2.42 4.80 10.51
N PRO A 61 -2.20 5.57 11.59
CA PRO A 61 -3.25 5.89 12.57
C PRO A 61 -4.47 6.61 11.98
N SER A 62 -4.31 7.30 10.84
CA SER A 62 -5.41 8.00 10.18
C SER A 62 -6.47 7.07 9.57
N LEU A 63 -6.24 5.74 9.55
CA LEU A 63 -7.20 4.72 9.14
C LEU A 63 -8.23 4.35 10.22
N GLN A 64 -7.98 4.66 11.50
CA GLN A 64 -8.76 4.11 12.63
C GLN A 64 -10.27 4.26 12.47
N ASP A 65 -10.72 5.43 12.02
CA ASP A 65 -12.16 5.78 11.90
C ASP A 65 -12.68 5.78 10.45
N LYS A 66 -11.90 5.29 9.49
CA LYS A 66 -12.25 5.36 8.05
C LYS A 66 -12.75 4.06 7.46
N ILE A 67 -12.19 2.94 7.92
CA ILE A 67 -12.45 1.60 7.38
C ILE A 67 -12.55 0.61 8.54
N GLY A 68 -13.51 -0.32 8.46
CA GLY A 68 -13.68 -1.37 9.46
C GLY A 68 -12.50 -2.35 9.45
N ASP A 69 -12.25 -3.04 10.56
CA ASP A 69 -11.13 -4.00 10.64
C ASP A 69 -11.32 -5.16 9.67
N ASP A 70 -12.54 -5.69 9.55
CA ASP A 70 -12.86 -6.78 8.62
C ASP A 70 -12.66 -6.36 7.16
N GLU A 71 -13.16 -5.18 6.77
CA GLU A 71 -13.02 -4.64 5.42
C GLU A 71 -11.54 -4.31 5.09
N LEU A 72 -10.79 -3.79 6.07
CA LEU A 72 -9.36 -3.54 5.92
C LEU A 72 -8.59 -4.86 5.78
N GLN A 73 -8.94 -5.90 6.54
CA GLN A 73 -8.30 -7.20 6.42
C GLN A 73 -8.56 -7.84 5.05
N GLU A 74 -9.80 -7.79 4.56
CA GLU A 74 -10.13 -8.26 3.20
C GLU A 74 -9.31 -7.53 2.13
N LEU A 75 -9.18 -6.21 2.25
CA LEU A 75 -8.35 -5.38 1.36
C LEU A 75 -6.86 -5.79 1.41
N LEU A 76 -6.30 -5.99 2.60
CA LEU A 76 -4.89 -6.41 2.76
C LEU A 76 -4.64 -7.82 2.19
N ASP A 77 -5.59 -8.74 2.37
CA ASP A 77 -5.54 -10.10 1.85
C ASP A 77 -5.60 -10.12 0.31
N GLU A 78 -6.40 -9.22 -0.30
CA GLU A 78 -6.45 -9.06 -1.74
C GLU A 78 -5.16 -8.45 -2.31
N ILE A 79 -4.61 -7.42 -1.66
CA ILE A 79 -3.33 -6.82 -2.05
C ILE A 79 -2.20 -7.86 -1.98
N THR A 80 -2.22 -8.74 -0.99
CA THR A 80 -1.18 -9.76 -0.79
C THR A 80 -1.19 -10.86 -1.85
N LYS A 81 -2.30 -11.07 -2.56
CA LYS A 81 -2.41 -12.04 -3.66
C LYS A 81 -1.85 -11.52 -4.99
N LEU A 82 -1.60 -10.21 -5.09
CA LEU A 82 -1.05 -9.52 -6.27
C LEU A 82 0.49 -9.47 -6.21
#